data_AF-A0A7X6VFK5-F1
#
_entry.id   AF-A0A7X6VFK5-F1
#
_cell.length_a   1.000
_cell.length_b   1.000
_cell.length_c   1.000
_cell.angle_alpha   90.00
_cell.angle_beta   90.00
_cell.angle_gamma   90.00
#
_symmetry.space_group_name_H-M   'P 1'
#
loop_
_entity.id
_entity.type
_entity.pdbx_description
1 polymer ?
#
loop_
_entity_poly.entity_id
_entity_poly.type
_entity_poly.pdbx_seq_one_letter_code
_entity_poly.pdbx_strand_id
1 'polypeptide(L)' 'MKCDRTFYRCEVCGNLVGLVNNGGGELVCCGQPMVMLKANTQDAAVEKHVPVLAKDGDIITVTIGSVDHPMT' A
#
# COMPACT_ATOMS: atom_id res chain seq x y z
N MET A 1 -3.15 19.25 -5.52
CA MET A 1 -1.79 18.64 -5.50
C MET A 1 -1.98 17.14 -5.39
N LYS A 2 -1.93 16.43 -6.53
CA LYS A 2 -2.08 14.97 -6.57
C LYS A 2 -0.72 14.39 -6.20
N CYS A 3 -0.47 14.16 -4.91
CA CYS A 3 0.65 13.33 -4.50
C CYS A 3 0.20 11.89 -4.70
N ASP A 4 0.56 11.30 -5.83
CA ASP A 4 0.36 9.87 -6.04
C ASP A 4 1.15 9.13 -4.95
N ARG A 5 0.42 8.49 -4.03
CA ARG A 5 1.02 7.75 -2.92
C ARG A 5 1.54 6.42 -3.45
N THR A 6 2.83 6.40 -3.76
CA THR A 6 3.52 5.20 -4.22
C THR A 6 4.28 4.56 -3.07
N PHE A 7 4.17 3.24 -2.95
CA PHE A 7 4.94 2.45 -2.00
C PHE A 7 5.91 1.54 -2.75
N TYR A 8 7.09 1.33 -2.18
CA TYR A 8 8.12 0.42 -2.72
C TYR A 8 8.53 -0.57 -1.64
N ARG A 9 8.76 -1.82 -2.05
CA ARG A 9 9.22 -2.90 -1.18
C ARG A 9 10.52 -3.50 -1.70
N CYS A 10 11.45 -3.77 -0.78
CA CYS A 10 12.62 -4.60 -1.07
C CYS A 10 12.26 -6.07 -0.88
N GLU A 11 12.44 -6.89 -1.92
CA GLU A 11 12.13 -8.32 -1.87
C GLU A 11 13.19 -9.15 -1.10
N VAL A 12 14.35 -8.58 -0.79
CA VAL A 12 15.42 -9.26 -0.04
C VAL A 12 15.23 -9.12 1.47
N CYS A 13 15.13 -7.89 1.97
CA CYS A 13 15.05 -7.62 3.41
C CYS A 13 13.64 -7.26 3.90
N GLY A 14 12.69 -7.06 2.99
CA GLY A 14 11.31 -6.68 3.34
C GLY A 14 11.08 -5.20 3.65
N ASN A 15 12.10 -4.33 3.51
CA ASN A 15 11.97 -2.89 3.74
C ASN A 15 10.84 -2.29 2.89
N LEU A 16 9.95 -1.53 3.51
CA LEU A 16 8.82 -0.83 2.88
C LEU A 16 8.98 0.68 3.04
N VAL A 17 8.90 1.42 1.93
CA VAL A 17 9.02 2.88 1.91
C VAL A 17 7.88 3.52 1.12
N GLY A 18 7.43 4.70 1.54
CA GLY A 18 6.46 5.52 0.81
C GLY A 18 7.13 6.74 0.18
N LEU A 19 6.78 7.07 -1.05
CA LEU A 19 7.33 8.23 -1.76
C LEU A 19 6.64 9.52 -1.31
N VAL A 20 7.40 10.44 -0.72
CA VAL A 20 6.91 11.76 -0.28
C VAL A 20 7.07 12.82 -1.39
N ASN A 21 8.19 12.79 -2.10
CA ASN A 21 8.47 13.66 -3.24
C ASN A 21 9.23 12.87 -4.31
N ASN A 22 8.88 13.05 -5.58
CA ASN A 22 9.51 12.34 -6.68
C ASN A 22 10.68 13.14 -7.26
N GLY A 23 11.91 12.68 -6.98
CA GLY A 23 13.14 13.26 -7.52
C GLY A 23 13.64 12.63 -8.82
N GLY A 24 12.92 11.63 -9.37
CA GLY A 24 13.28 10.93 -10.61
C GLY A 24 14.36 9.83 -10.50
N GLY A 25 14.97 9.66 -9.31
CA GLY A 25 15.95 8.61 -9.06
C GLY A 25 15.33 7.24 -8.78
N GLU A 26 16.09 6.18 -9.04
CA GLU A 26 15.70 4.80 -8.75
C GLU A 26 15.99 4.45 -7.27
N LEU A 27 15.00 3.87 -6.58
CA LEU A 27 15.16 3.43 -5.20
C LEU A 27 15.85 2.06 -5.17
N VAL A 28 17.01 2.01 -4.51
CA VAL A 28 17.82 0.78 -4.39
C VAL A 28 17.95 0.37 -2.93
N CYS A 29 17.71 -0.92 -2.66
CA CYS A 29 17.91 -1.52 -1.34
C CYS A 29 18.52 -2.92 -1.51
N CYS A 30 19.48 -3.29 -0.65
CA CYS A 30 20.21 -4.56 -0.76
C CYS A 30 20.89 -4.79 -2.13
N GLY A 31 21.35 -3.70 -2.77
CA GLY A 31 22.06 -3.77 -4.05
C GLY A 31 21.17 -4.03 -5.26
N GLN A 32 19.84 -3.98 -5.12
CA GLN A 32 18.91 -4.12 -6.24
C GLN A 32 17.82 -3.03 -6.20
N PRO A 33 17.21 -2.73 -7.37
CA PRO A 33 16.02 -1.88 -7.44
C PRO A 33 14.89 -2.39 -6.55
N MET A 34 14.25 -1.49 -5.81
CA MET A 34 13.04 -1.80 -5.06
C MET A 34 11.83 -1.95 -5.99
N VAL A 35 10.89 -2.82 -5.63
CA VAL A 35 9.69 -3.09 -6.42
C VAL A 35 8.58 -2.12 -6.03
N MET A 36 8.02 -1.41 -7.00
CA MET A 36 6.84 -0.56 -6.81
C MET A 36 5.60 -1.44 -6.52
N LEU A 37 4.96 -1.22 -5.38
CA LEU A 37 3.72 -1.88 -5.02
C LEU A 37 2.55 -1.16 -5.71
N LYS A 38 2.01 -1.79 -6.76
CA LYS A 38 0.77 -1.36 -7.39
C LYS A 38 -0.41 -1.94 -6.62
N ALA A 39 -1.31 -1.07 -6.17
CA ALA A 39 -2.52 -1.52 -5.48
C ALA A 39 -3.40 -2.37 -6.41
N ASN A 40 -4.11 -3.35 -5.84
CA ASN A 40 -5.07 -4.22 -6.53
C ASN A 40 -4.49 -5.07 -7.67
N THR A 41 -3.19 -5.38 -7.66
CA THR A 41 -2.57 -6.24 -8.68
C THR A 41 -2.29 -7.67 -8.20
N GLN A 42 -2.54 -7.98 -6.92
CA GLN A 42 -2.43 -9.36 -6.41
C GLN A 42 -3.78 -10.04 -6.49
N ASP A 43 -3.78 -11.32 -6.87
CA ASP A 43 -4.96 -12.19 -6.95
C ASP A 43 -5.34 -12.70 -5.55
N ALA A 44 -5.63 -11.76 -4.65
CA ALA A 44 -6.06 -12.01 -3.30
C ALA A 44 -7.56 -11.72 -3.19
N ALA A 45 -8.29 -12.45 -2.32
CA ALA A 45 -9.73 -12.31 -2.19
C ALA A 45 -10.13 -10.85 -1.93
N VAL A 46 -10.70 -10.20 -2.95
CA VAL A 46 -10.98 -8.74 -2.96
C VAL A 46 -11.79 -8.32 -1.74
N GLU A 47 -12.74 -9.17 -1.31
CA GLU A 47 -13.61 -8.98 -0.16
C GLU A 47 -12.89 -8.86 1.19
N LYS A 48 -11.65 -9.34 1.30
CA LYS A 48 -10.85 -9.26 2.53
C LYS A 48 -9.74 -8.21 2.45
N HIS A 49 -9.36 -7.78 1.25
CA HIS A 49 -8.18 -6.93 1.04
C HIS A 49 -8.53 -5.50 0.61
N VAL A 50 -9.74 -5.26 0.09
CA VAL A 50 -10.20 -3.92 -0.28
C VAL A 50 -10.77 -3.19 0.95
N PRO A 51 -10.29 -1.97 1.26
CA PRO A 51 -10.83 -1.19 2.35
C PRO A 51 -12.28 -0.77 2.11
N VAL A 52 -13.11 -0.88 3.15
CA VAL A 52 -14.48 -0.37 3.19
C VAL A 52 -14.52 0.90 4.02
N LEU A 53 -15.14 1.95 3.49
CA LEU A 53 -15.24 3.26 4.12
C LEU A 53 -16.64 3.48 4.70
N ALA A 54 -16.70 3.89 5.97
CA ALA A 54 -17.92 4.40 6.60
C ALA A 54 -17.67 5.82 7.11
N LYS A 55 -18.58 6.75 6.80
CA LYS A 55 -18.50 8.14 7.26
C LYS A 55 -19.62 8.42 8.24
N ASP A 56 -19.27 8.94 9.41
CA ASP A 56 -20.21 9.42 10.42
C ASP A 56 -19.81 10.82 10.87
N GLY A 57 -20.53 11.84 10.41
CA GLY A 57 -20.16 13.25 10.59
C GLY A 57 -18.74 13.54 10.09
N ASP A 58 -17.86 13.90 11.03
CA ASP A 58 -16.44 14.21 10.80
C ASP A 58 -15.51 12.99 10.96
N ILE A 59 -16.05 11.82 11.32
CA ILE A 59 -15.29 10.59 11.51
C ILE A 59 -15.36 9.73 10.24
N ILE A 60 -14.19 9.30 9.76
CA ILE A 60 -14.06 8.31 8.69
C ILE A 60 -13.51 7.03 9.31
N THR A 61 -14.32 5.98 9.30
CA THR A 61 -13.90 4.63 9.72
C THR A 61 -13.50 3.84 8.48
N VAL A 62 -12.33 3.22 8.53
CA VAL A 62 -11.79 2.37 7.45
C VAL A 62 -11.63 0.97 8.00
N THR A 63 -12.35 0.01 7.43
CA THR A 63 -12.25 -1.41 7.78
C THR A 63 -11.59 -2.17 6.64
N ILE A 64 -10.68 -3.09 6.94
CA ILE A 64 -10.00 -3.88 5.90
C ILE A 64 -10.77 -5.19 5.69
N GLY A 65 -11.46 -5.17 4.54
CA GLY A 65 -12.39 -6.15 4.04
C GLY A 65 -13.88 -5.77 4.24
N SER A 66 -14.73 -6.20 3.30
CA SER A 66 -16.16 -6.41 3.56
C SER A 66 -16.39 -7.63 4.45
N VAL A 67 -15.43 -8.55 4.47
CA VAL A 67 -15.29 -9.63 5.44
C VAL A 67 -13.98 -9.40 6.19
N ASP A 68 -13.99 -9.50 7.51
CA ASP A 68 -12.82 -9.24 8.35
C ASP A 68 -11.59 -10.00 7.87
N HIS A 69 -10.52 -9.26 7.58
CA HIS A 69 -9.22 -9.83 7.26
C HIS A 69 -8.60 -10.43 8.54
N PRO A 70 -8.06 -11.66 8.49
CA PRO A 70 -7.37 -12.25 9.64
C PRO A 70 -6.20 -11.38 10.13
N MET A 71 -6.10 -11.21 11.45
CA MET A 71 -5.04 -10.45 12.13
C MET A 71 -4.24 -11.40 13.03
N THR A 72 -3.58 -12.36 12.42
CA THR A 72 -2.64 -13.28 13.10
C THR A 72 -1.22 -12.75 13.08
#